data_AF-A0A357GTI6-F1
#
_entry.id   AF-A0A357GTI6-F1
#
_cell.length_a   1.000
_cell.length_b   1.000
_cell.length_c   1.000
_cell.angle_alpha   90.00
_cell.angle_beta   90.00
_cell.angle_gamma   90.00
#
_symmetry.space_group_name_H-M   'P 1'
#
loop_
_entity.id
_entity.type
_entity.pdbx_description
1 polymer ?
#
loop_
_entity_poly.entity_id
_entity_poly.type
_entity_poly.pdbx_seq_one_letter_code
_entity_poly.pdbx_strand_id
1 'polypeptide(L)'
;MDTKTKIFWWTMGILILASFGATFYRYMIKKDYIVQAQVDCDPYSEVCFVWECDPESDVEGEMCTGDPEEDVWYFKVINKNASRIQTCDASDEDCNALVCAQNEPDCEFVFCNSENMEENYASSCIDDPAKYALENPIEEEESKCDEGDEECLESDEENLTGEESIEEEVVIESTESQDVENVETIESTENINNTGDAKDASNVETANSPAKDVSVEVANNESLPQEEIAQRNEDSGGALPIVE
;
A
#
# COMPACT_ATOMS: atom_id res chain seq x y z
N MET A 1 -35.90 -24.91 40.67
CA MET A 1 -36.06 -24.30 39.33
C MET A 1 -37.15 -25.05 38.61
N ASP A 2 -38.25 -24.37 38.28
CA ASP A 2 -39.33 -24.96 37.50
C ASP A 2 -38.84 -25.39 36.10
N THR A 3 -39.43 -26.45 35.57
CA THR A 3 -39.12 -26.97 34.23
C THR A 3 -39.25 -25.90 33.15
N LYS A 4 -40.20 -24.97 33.31
CA LYS A 4 -40.42 -23.83 32.42
C LYS A 4 -39.23 -22.86 32.44
N THR A 5 -38.73 -22.52 33.62
CA THR A 5 -37.57 -21.65 33.79
C THR A 5 -36.31 -22.31 33.24
N LYS A 6 -36.16 -23.64 33.39
CA LYS A 6 -35.02 -24.39 32.84
C LYS A 6 -34.99 -24.37 31.31
N ILE A 7 -36.15 -24.53 30.66
CA ILE A 7 -36.27 -24.47 29.20
C ILE A 7 -35.95 -23.08 28.66
N PHE A 8 -36.42 -22.03 29.34
CA PHE A 8 -36.09 -20.65 28.97
C PHE A 8 -34.58 -20.40 28.99
N TRP A 9 -33.90 -20.75 30.10
CA TRP A 9 -32.45 -20.57 30.22
C TRP A 9 -31.66 -21.40 29.20
N TRP A 10 -32.09 -22.63 28.90
CA TRP A 10 -31.43 -23.46 27.89
C TRP A 10 -31.57 -22.89 26.49
N THR A 11 -32.76 -22.42 26.14
CA THR A 11 -33.02 -21.78 24.83
C THR A 11 -32.21 -20.48 24.70
N MET A 12 -32.16 -19.67 25.76
CA MET A 12 -31.35 -18.45 25.80
C MET A 12 -29.86 -18.78 25.63
N GLY A 13 -29.36 -19.80 26.33
CA GLY A 13 -27.96 -20.24 26.21
C GLY A 13 -27.59 -20.68 24.80
N ILE A 14 -28.47 -21.43 24.12
CA ILE A 14 -28.24 -21.84 22.73
C ILE A 14 -28.25 -20.67 21.77
N LEU A 15 -29.18 -19.72 21.93
CA LEU A 15 -29.22 -18.53 21.09
C LEU A 15 -27.93 -17.70 21.23
N ILE A 16 -27.44 -17.55 22.45
CA ILE A 16 -26.17 -16.86 22.71
C ILE A 16 -25.01 -17.61 22.04
N LEU A 17 -24.88 -18.92 22.25
CA LEU A 17 -23.82 -19.72 21.62
C LEU A 17 -23.90 -19.72 20.09
N ALA A 18 -25.11 -19.75 19.53
CA ALA A 18 -25.32 -19.69 18.09
C ALA A 18 -24.91 -18.32 17.52
N SER A 19 -25.23 -17.23 18.24
CA SER A 19 -24.80 -15.88 17.86
C SER A 19 -23.28 -15.75 17.85
N PHE A 20 -22.61 -16.14 18.96
CA PHE A 20 -21.15 -16.14 19.03
C PHE A 20 -20.51 -17.06 17.99
N GLY A 21 -21.08 -18.24 17.77
CA GLY A 21 -20.60 -19.20 16.77
C GLY A 21 -20.69 -18.66 15.35
N ALA A 22 -21.79 -17.96 15.01
CA ALA A 22 -21.95 -17.33 13.70
C ALA A 22 -20.93 -16.19 13.48
N THR A 23 -20.74 -15.33 14.49
CA THR A 23 -19.75 -14.25 14.44
C THR A 23 -18.32 -14.79 14.36
N PHE A 24 -17.98 -15.76 15.20
CA PHE A 24 -16.66 -16.42 15.17
C PHE A 24 -16.38 -17.06 13.81
N TYR A 25 -17.37 -17.76 13.25
CA TYR A 25 -17.22 -18.36 11.93
C TYR A 25 -16.99 -17.30 10.83
N ARG A 26 -17.68 -16.15 10.90
CA ARG A 26 -17.51 -15.06 9.92
C ARG A 26 -16.11 -14.43 9.98
N TYR A 27 -15.64 -14.08 11.17
CA TYR A 27 -14.37 -13.37 11.32
C TYR A 27 -13.16 -14.31 11.32
N MET A 28 -13.20 -15.43 12.06
CA MET A 28 -12.01 -16.27 12.21
C MET A 28 -11.84 -17.30 11.10
N ILE A 29 -12.94 -17.83 10.56
CA ILE A 29 -12.89 -18.90 9.54
C ILE A 29 -13.03 -18.32 8.14
N LYS A 30 -14.08 -17.52 7.91
CA LYS A 30 -14.28 -16.86 6.60
C LYS A 30 -13.38 -15.66 6.37
N LYS A 31 -12.75 -15.10 7.42
CA LYS A 31 -11.89 -13.92 7.34
C LYS A 31 -12.54 -12.76 6.57
N ASP A 32 -13.82 -12.54 6.84
CA ASP A 32 -14.62 -11.51 6.16
C ASP A 32 -14.44 -10.14 6.85
N TYR A 33 -13.23 -9.60 6.76
CA TYR A 33 -12.83 -8.29 7.26
C TYR A 33 -11.70 -7.71 6.40
N ILE A 34 -11.57 -6.39 6.38
CA ILE A 34 -10.48 -5.68 5.69
C ILE A 34 -9.30 -5.57 6.64
N VAL A 35 -8.11 -5.89 6.13
CA VAL A 35 -6.83 -5.63 6.78
C VAL A 35 -6.24 -4.40 6.14
N GLN A 36 -5.86 -3.45 6.98
CA GLN A 36 -5.05 -2.30 6.61
C GLN A 36 -3.61 -2.61 6.99
N ALA A 37 -2.68 -2.48 6.05
CA ALA A 37 -1.26 -2.68 6.29
C ALA A 37 -0.44 -1.59 5.59
N GLN A 38 0.70 -1.25 6.16
CA GLN A 38 1.71 -0.43 5.48
C GLN A 38 2.57 -1.36 4.63
N VAL A 39 2.85 -0.94 3.41
CA VAL A 39 3.75 -1.64 2.48
C VAL A 39 4.72 -0.64 1.88
N ASP A 40 5.88 -1.14 1.47
CA ASP A 40 6.91 -0.30 0.86
C ASP A 40 6.36 0.44 -0.37
N CYS A 41 6.76 1.69 -0.48
CA CYS A 41 6.39 2.59 -1.57
C CYS A 41 7.66 3.19 -2.16
N ASP A 42 7.77 3.14 -3.49
CA ASP A 42 8.90 3.72 -4.19
C ASP A 42 8.63 5.21 -4.49
N PRO A 43 9.34 6.14 -3.85
CA PRO A 43 9.11 7.58 -4.02
C PRO A 43 9.45 8.09 -5.43
N TYR A 44 10.17 7.31 -6.24
CA TYR A 44 10.51 7.66 -7.62
C TYR A 44 9.41 7.31 -8.62
N SER A 45 8.50 6.40 -8.27
CA SER A 45 7.45 5.92 -9.18
C SER A 45 6.03 6.07 -8.65
N GLU A 46 5.84 6.23 -7.34
CA GLU A 46 4.54 6.26 -6.68
C GLU A 46 4.40 7.39 -5.65
N VAL A 47 3.16 7.74 -5.31
CA VAL A 47 2.82 8.75 -4.30
C VAL A 47 2.89 8.11 -2.92
N CYS A 48 3.87 8.50 -2.10
CA CYS A 48 4.15 7.83 -0.84
C CYS A 48 3.82 8.69 0.38
N PHE A 49 3.44 8.03 1.47
CA PHE A 49 3.55 8.60 2.81
C PHE A 49 5.01 8.58 3.24
N VAL A 50 5.41 9.62 3.95
CA VAL A 50 6.74 9.73 4.56
C VAL A 50 6.57 9.60 6.06
N TRP A 51 7.37 8.73 6.67
CA TRP A 51 7.57 8.73 8.11
C TRP A 51 9.03 9.09 8.40
N GLU A 52 9.22 10.01 9.35
CA GLU A 52 10.55 10.46 9.80
C GLU A 52 10.67 10.08 11.28
N CYS A 53 11.84 9.58 11.68
CA CYS A 53 12.13 9.29 13.09
C CYS A 53 12.04 10.57 13.95
N ASP A 54 11.72 10.40 15.23
CA ASP A 54 11.76 11.51 16.19
C ASP A 54 13.15 11.58 16.83
N PRO A 55 13.93 12.67 16.62
CA PRO A 55 15.27 12.80 17.17
C PRO A 55 15.30 12.90 18.70
N GLU A 56 14.17 13.14 19.35
CA GLU A 56 14.05 13.17 20.81
C GLU A 56 13.60 11.82 21.41
N SER A 57 13.25 10.83 20.58
CA SER A 57 12.81 9.52 21.07
C SER A 57 13.99 8.63 21.47
N ASP A 58 13.99 8.20 22.74
CA ASP A 58 14.92 7.19 23.26
C ASP A 58 14.38 5.74 23.10
N VAL A 59 13.28 5.55 22.34
CA VAL A 59 12.64 4.23 22.17
C VAL A 59 13.32 3.47 21.04
N GLU A 60 13.76 2.24 21.33
CA GLU A 60 14.30 1.31 20.33
C GLU A 60 13.30 1.10 19.19
N GLY A 61 13.70 1.46 17.96
CA GLY A 61 12.85 1.40 16.76
C GLY A 61 12.22 2.74 16.35
N GLU A 62 12.32 3.77 17.18
CA GLU A 62 11.90 5.15 16.86
C GLU A 62 13.05 6.16 17.00
N MET A 63 14.17 5.75 17.60
CA MET A 63 15.37 6.57 17.67
C MET A 63 15.98 6.75 16.28
N CYS A 64 16.36 7.99 15.97
CA CYS A 64 17.13 8.28 14.77
C CYS A 64 18.57 7.74 14.88
N THR A 65 19.09 7.16 13.80
CA THR A 65 20.49 6.72 13.68
C THR A 65 21.42 7.88 13.33
N GLY A 66 20.86 8.97 12.80
CA GLY A 66 21.59 10.14 12.31
C GLY A 66 21.98 10.03 10.83
N ASP A 67 21.57 8.95 10.15
CA ASP A 67 21.65 8.78 8.71
C ASP A 67 20.27 9.04 8.08
N PRO A 68 20.13 10.07 7.22
CA PRO A 68 18.83 10.40 6.61
C PRO A 68 18.20 9.26 5.80
N GLU A 69 18.97 8.30 5.27
CA GLU A 69 18.40 7.18 4.52
C GLU A 69 17.80 6.11 5.43
N GLU A 70 18.32 5.96 6.64
CA GLU A 70 17.80 5.02 7.64
C GLU A 70 16.73 5.67 8.54
N ASP A 71 16.69 7.00 8.57
CA ASP A 71 15.80 7.83 9.40
C ASP A 71 14.48 8.22 8.70
N VAL A 72 14.33 7.85 7.43
CA VAL A 72 13.15 8.17 6.60
C VAL A 72 12.62 6.92 5.92
N TRP A 73 11.32 6.68 6.06
CA TRP A 73 10.63 5.53 5.46
C TRP A 73 9.51 5.98 4.53
N TYR A 74 9.48 5.37 3.34
CA TYR A 74 8.46 5.62 2.32
C TYR A 74 7.50 4.45 2.26
N PHE A 75 6.23 4.70 2.56
CA PHE A 75 5.23 3.64 2.60
C PHE A 75 3.93 4.08 1.93
N LYS A 76 3.12 3.09 1.56
CA LYS A 76 1.73 3.24 1.15
C LYS A 76 0.87 2.31 1.97
N VAL A 77 -0.41 2.58 2.02
CA VAL A 77 -1.34 1.79 2.82
C VAL A 77 -2.18 0.93 1.89
N ILE A 78 -2.26 -0.36 2.18
CA ILE A 78 -3.12 -1.29 1.45
C ILE A 78 -4.29 -1.70 2.32
N ASN A 79 -5.50 -1.57 1.78
CA ASN A 79 -6.72 -2.15 2.33
C ASN A 79 -7.05 -3.41 1.52
N LYS A 80 -6.92 -4.59 2.13
CA LYS A 80 -7.18 -5.87 1.46
C LYS A 80 -8.07 -6.78 2.31
N ASN A 81 -8.98 -7.50 1.66
CA ASN A 81 -9.80 -8.50 2.34
C ASN A 81 -8.96 -9.67 2.86
N ALA A 82 -9.04 -9.94 4.16
CA ALA A 82 -8.25 -10.96 4.84
C ALA A 82 -8.47 -12.38 4.31
N SER A 83 -9.63 -12.66 3.73
CA SER A 83 -9.94 -13.96 3.10
C SER A 83 -9.14 -14.25 1.84
N ARG A 84 -8.54 -13.21 1.22
CA ARG A 84 -7.77 -13.32 -0.03
C ARG A 84 -6.27 -13.13 0.14
N ILE A 85 -5.83 -12.84 1.35
CA ILE A 85 -4.41 -12.81 1.68
C ILE A 85 -3.89 -14.25 1.63
N GLN A 86 -2.92 -14.49 0.76
CA GLN A 86 -2.27 -15.79 0.64
C GLN A 86 -1.44 -16.05 1.91
N THR A 87 -1.46 -17.28 2.40
CA THR A 87 -0.60 -17.67 3.53
C THR A 87 0.83 -17.82 3.04
N CYS A 88 1.71 -16.92 3.48
CA CYS A 88 3.15 -17.04 3.27
C CYS A 88 3.74 -18.16 4.12
N ASP A 89 4.65 -18.94 3.54
CA ASP A 89 5.58 -19.76 4.31
C ASP A 89 6.69 -18.84 4.84
N ALA A 90 7.09 -19.01 6.09
CA ALA A 90 8.19 -18.25 6.67
C ALA A 90 9.56 -18.61 6.05
N SER A 91 9.61 -19.71 5.30
CA SER A 91 10.81 -20.15 4.58
C SER A 91 10.91 -19.58 3.16
N ASP A 92 9.87 -18.88 2.69
CA ASP A 92 9.79 -18.32 1.34
C ASP A 92 9.88 -16.80 1.43
N GLU A 93 10.97 -16.23 0.90
CA GLU A 93 11.23 -14.80 0.89
C GLU A 93 10.39 -14.07 -0.19
N ASP A 94 9.89 -14.78 -1.20
CA ASP A 94 9.19 -14.20 -2.36
C ASP A 94 7.65 -14.13 -2.18
N CYS A 95 7.18 -14.05 -0.93
CA CYS A 95 5.75 -14.07 -0.67
C CYS A 95 5.07 -12.71 -0.87
N ASN A 96 4.33 -12.59 -1.98
CA ASN A 96 3.57 -11.41 -2.36
C ASN A 96 2.15 -11.37 -1.74
N ALA A 97 2.02 -11.53 -0.41
CA ALA A 97 0.71 -11.57 0.25
C ALA A 97 -0.07 -10.24 0.17
N LEU A 98 0.65 -9.12 0.21
CA LEU A 98 0.09 -7.76 0.26
C LEU A 98 0.15 -7.02 -1.09
N VAL A 99 0.09 -7.77 -2.19
CA VAL A 99 -0.04 -7.20 -3.54
C VAL A 99 -1.48 -7.37 -4.02
N CYS A 100 -2.09 -6.30 -4.55
CA CYS A 100 -3.41 -6.40 -5.20
C CYS A 100 -3.27 -6.98 -6.61
N ALA A 101 -4.03 -8.02 -6.92
CA ALA A 101 -4.13 -8.49 -8.30
C ALA A 101 -4.94 -7.48 -9.15
N GLN A 102 -4.76 -7.52 -10.47
CA GLN A 102 -5.51 -6.67 -11.38
C GLN A 102 -7.02 -6.92 -11.22
N ASN A 103 -7.78 -5.88 -10.90
CA ASN A 103 -9.22 -5.92 -10.64
C ASN A 103 -9.64 -6.83 -9.47
N GLU A 104 -8.82 -6.95 -8.43
CA GLU A 104 -9.21 -7.67 -7.21
C GLU A 104 -10.25 -6.86 -6.40
N PRO A 105 -11.48 -7.39 -6.17
CA PRO A 105 -12.45 -6.69 -5.32
C PRO A 105 -11.95 -6.55 -3.88
N ASP A 106 -12.27 -5.45 -3.21
CA ASP A 106 -11.87 -5.21 -1.82
C ASP A 106 -10.33 -5.20 -1.63
N CYS A 107 -9.59 -4.77 -2.66
CA CYS A 107 -8.17 -4.50 -2.61
C CYS A 107 -7.91 -3.11 -3.19
N GLU A 108 -7.46 -2.19 -2.36
CA GLU A 108 -7.14 -0.82 -2.78
C GLU A 108 -5.86 -0.34 -2.12
N PHE A 109 -5.10 0.45 -2.86
CA PHE A 109 -4.00 1.23 -2.30
C PHE A 109 -4.51 2.62 -1.95
N VAL A 110 -4.24 3.01 -0.72
CA VAL A 110 -4.43 4.36 -0.21
C VAL A 110 -3.07 5.04 -0.30
N PHE A 111 -3.02 6.09 -1.11
CA PHE A 111 -1.84 6.93 -1.28
C PHE A 111 -1.95 8.17 -0.39
N CYS A 112 -0.81 8.82 -0.13
CA CYS A 112 -0.76 9.99 0.73
C CYS A 112 -1.59 11.14 0.16
N ASN A 113 -2.35 11.79 1.02
CA ASN A 113 -3.02 13.04 0.76
C ASN A 113 -3.17 13.84 2.06
N SER A 114 -3.55 15.10 1.95
CA SER A 114 -3.68 15.99 3.12
C SER A 114 -4.76 15.57 4.12
N GLU A 115 -5.72 14.72 3.73
CA GLU A 115 -6.84 14.29 4.58
C GLU A 115 -6.51 13.04 5.39
N ASN A 116 -5.66 12.15 4.85
CA ASN A 116 -5.34 10.86 5.45
C ASN A 116 -3.94 10.79 6.09
N MET A 117 -3.14 11.86 5.99
CA MET A 117 -1.78 11.91 6.53
C MET A 117 -1.74 11.66 8.04
N GLU A 118 -2.57 12.35 8.82
CA GLU A 118 -2.64 12.22 10.29
C GLU A 118 -3.15 10.82 10.70
N GLU A 119 -4.15 10.29 10.01
CA GLU A 119 -4.72 8.97 10.29
C GLU A 119 -3.71 7.84 10.08
N ASN A 120 -2.75 8.03 9.18
CA ASN A 120 -1.72 7.05 8.84
C ASN A 120 -0.35 7.37 9.47
N TYR A 121 -0.30 8.29 10.44
CA TYR A 121 0.91 8.67 11.19
C TYR A 121 2.07 9.17 10.31
N ALA A 122 1.76 9.72 9.15
CA ALA A 122 2.77 10.25 8.25
C ALA A 122 3.19 11.67 8.67
N SER A 123 4.49 11.96 8.54
CA SER A 123 5.05 13.29 8.76
C SER A 123 4.84 14.19 7.54
N SER A 124 4.93 13.64 6.33
CA SER A 124 4.70 14.36 5.07
C SER A 124 4.23 13.43 3.93
N CYS A 125 3.91 14.02 2.78
CA CYS A 125 3.51 13.32 1.56
C CYS A 125 4.47 13.62 0.41
N ILE A 126 4.76 12.62 -0.40
CA ILE A 126 5.36 12.79 -1.73
C ILE A 126 4.23 12.75 -2.76
N ASP A 127 3.74 13.92 -3.15
CA ASP A 127 2.60 14.04 -4.07
C ASP A 127 2.99 13.91 -5.56
N ASP A 128 4.26 14.14 -5.89
CA ASP A 128 4.79 14.11 -7.25
C ASP A 128 6.15 13.39 -7.31
N PRO A 129 6.16 12.11 -7.78
CA PRO A 129 7.39 11.33 -7.91
C PRO A 129 8.43 11.99 -8.85
N ALA A 130 7.98 12.71 -9.88
CA ALA A 130 8.88 13.38 -10.81
C ALA A 130 9.60 14.55 -10.16
N LYS A 131 8.93 15.27 -9.25
CA LYS A 131 9.55 16.32 -8.46
C LYS A 131 10.57 15.74 -7.48
N TYR A 132 10.20 14.65 -6.80
CA TYR A 132 11.08 13.95 -5.88
C TYR A 132 12.37 13.48 -6.57
N ALA A 133 12.27 12.88 -7.76
CA ALA A 133 13.41 12.42 -8.53
C ALA A 133 14.36 13.55 -8.99
N LEU A 134 13.86 14.78 -9.15
CA LEU A 134 14.68 15.94 -9.48
C LEU A 134 15.39 16.53 -8.26
N GLU A 135 14.73 16.48 -7.10
CA GLU A 135 15.27 16.99 -5.83
C GLU A 135 16.26 16.00 -5.19
N ASN A 136 16.08 14.70 -5.46
CA ASN A 136 16.93 13.61 -5.01
C ASN A 136 17.39 12.79 -6.23
N PRO A 137 18.33 13.30 -7.04
CA PRO A 137 18.87 12.51 -8.13
C PRO A 137 19.55 11.27 -7.56
N ILE A 138 19.25 10.11 -8.13
CA ILE A 138 19.99 8.87 -7.82
C ILE A 138 21.43 9.17 -8.20
N GLU A 139 22.31 9.27 -7.20
CA GLU A 139 23.74 9.25 -7.45
C GLU A 139 24.00 7.87 -8.04
N GLU A 140 24.07 7.78 -9.38
CA GLU A 140 24.71 6.63 -10.01
C GLU A 140 26.06 6.55 -9.32
N GLU A 141 26.29 5.49 -8.53
CA GLU A 141 27.63 5.18 -8.06
C GLU A 141 28.50 5.24 -9.31
N GLU A 142 29.28 6.33 -9.45
CA GLU A 142 30.24 6.45 -10.53
C GLU A 142 31.06 5.18 -10.37
N SER A 143 30.86 4.23 -11.30
CA SER A 143 31.64 3.01 -11.34
C SER A 143 33.07 3.51 -11.28
N LYS A 144 33.73 3.23 -10.17
CA LYS A 144 35.07 3.72 -9.87
C LYS A 144 36.06 2.96 -10.72
N CYS A 145 35.91 3.14 -12.03
CA CYS A 145 36.79 2.75 -13.08
C CYS A 145 37.31 4.08 -13.62
N ASP A 146 38.25 4.68 -12.88
CA ASP A 146 39.07 5.76 -13.44
C ASP A 146 39.62 5.27 -14.79
N GLU A 147 39.68 6.14 -15.80
CA GLU A 147 40.17 5.86 -17.16
C GLU A 147 41.69 5.52 -17.23
N GLY A 148 42.22 4.83 -16.23
CA GLY A 148 43.59 4.34 -16.13
C GLY A 148 43.79 3.18 -15.18
N ASP A 149 42.73 2.57 -14.63
CA ASP A 149 42.87 1.37 -13.78
C ASP A 149 42.80 0.09 -14.64
N GLU A 150 43.97 -0.44 -15.00
CA GLU A 150 44.12 -1.67 -15.81
C GLU A 150 43.59 -2.94 -15.10
N GLU A 151 43.20 -2.86 -13.82
CA GLU A 151 42.64 -4.01 -13.07
C GLU A 151 41.16 -4.31 -13.39
N CYS A 152 40.42 -3.42 -14.06
CA CYS A 152 39.02 -3.68 -14.45
C CYS A 152 38.85 -4.41 -15.80
N LEU A 153 39.95 -4.86 -16.45
CA LEU A 153 39.90 -5.55 -17.74
C LEU A 153 40.12 -7.08 -17.67
N GLU A 154 40.05 -7.71 -16.49
CA GLU A 154 40.35 -9.16 -16.37
C GLU A 154 39.20 -10.05 -15.82
N SER A 155 37.96 -9.58 -15.74
CA SER A 155 36.85 -10.44 -15.26
C SER A 155 35.84 -10.93 -16.31
N ASP A 156 35.93 -10.53 -17.58
CA ASP A 156 34.93 -10.91 -18.60
C ASP A 156 35.43 -11.81 -19.75
N GLU A 157 36.63 -12.40 -19.65
CA GLU A 157 37.12 -13.35 -20.67
C GLU A 157 37.66 -14.68 -20.12
N GLU A 158 36.92 -15.39 -19.26
CA GLU A 158 37.07 -16.85 -19.16
C GLU A 158 35.73 -17.57 -18.88
N ASN A 159 34.86 -17.66 -19.88
CA ASN A 159 33.99 -18.84 -20.02
C ASN A 159 33.50 -19.09 -21.45
N LEU A 160 34.44 -19.24 -22.39
CA LEU A 160 34.16 -19.80 -23.72
C LEU A 160 35.34 -20.68 -24.13
N THR A 161 35.34 -21.93 -23.67
CA THR A 161 35.69 -23.13 -24.47
C THR A 161 35.67 -24.37 -23.59
N GLY A 162 34.84 -25.35 -23.96
CA GLY A 162 34.71 -26.62 -23.25
C GLY A 162 33.64 -27.49 -23.90
N GLU A 163 33.86 -27.85 -25.16
CA GLU A 163 33.14 -28.93 -25.83
C GLU A 163 33.22 -30.21 -25.00
N GLU A 164 32.09 -30.80 -24.59
CA GLU A 164 31.93 -32.25 -24.65
C GLU A 164 30.51 -32.62 -25.10
N SER A 165 30.53 -33.46 -26.13
CA SER A 165 29.47 -34.10 -26.88
C SER A 165 28.39 -34.77 -26.03
N ILE A 166 27.12 -34.52 -26.38
CA ILE A 166 25.99 -35.39 -26.01
C ILE A 166 25.39 -35.91 -27.31
N GLU A 167 25.48 -37.22 -27.48
CA GLU A 167 24.93 -37.96 -28.61
C GLU A 167 23.39 -37.88 -28.62
N GLU A 168 22.88 -37.61 -29.81
CA GLU A 168 21.48 -37.48 -30.19
C GLU A 168 20.88 -38.87 -30.47
N GLU A 169 19.94 -39.32 -29.65
CA GLU A 169 18.90 -40.27 -30.07
C GLU A 169 17.55 -39.78 -29.57
N VAL A 170 16.80 -39.11 -30.45
CA VAL A 170 15.37 -38.84 -30.26
C VAL A 170 14.60 -39.72 -31.22
N VAL A 171 14.01 -40.79 -30.68
CA VAL A 171 12.96 -41.58 -31.33
C VAL A 171 11.65 -40.81 -31.18
N ILE A 172 11.15 -40.20 -32.26
CA ILE A 172 9.79 -39.66 -32.33
C ILE A 172 8.93 -40.67 -33.10
N GLU A 173 8.14 -41.43 -32.35
CA GLU A 173 7.03 -42.20 -32.90
C GLU A 173 5.84 -41.25 -33.08
N SER A 174 5.44 -41.08 -34.34
CA SER A 174 4.29 -40.30 -34.76
C SER A 174 3.00 -41.07 -34.48
N THR A 175 2.07 -40.45 -33.78
CA THR A 175 0.64 -40.79 -33.93
C THR A 175 -0.20 -39.52 -34.04
N GLU A 176 -1.23 -39.70 -34.85
CA GLU A 176 -1.90 -38.77 -35.74
C GLU A 176 -3.26 -38.34 -35.15
N SER A 177 -3.78 -37.22 -35.68
CA SER A 177 -5.18 -36.77 -35.63
C SER A 177 -5.66 -36.16 -34.30
N GLN A 178 -6.45 -35.09 -34.24
CA GLN A 178 -7.49 -34.59 -35.16
C GLN A 178 -7.59 -33.06 -35.18
N ASP A 179 -8.12 -32.61 -36.32
CA ASP A 179 -8.80 -31.36 -36.65
C ASP A 179 -9.49 -30.62 -35.49
N VAL A 180 -9.38 -29.29 -35.45
CA VAL A 180 -10.55 -28.38 -35.46
C VAL A 180 -10.16 -27.01 -36.06
N GLU A 181 -10.84 -26.65 -37.15
CA GLU A 181 -10.96 -25.30 -37.71
C GLU A 181 -11.44 -24.29 -36.66
N ASN A 182 -10.93 -23.05 -36.64
CA ASN A 182 -11.61 -21.99 -37.38
C ASN A 182 -10.99 -20.62 -37.06
N VAL A 183 -10.72 -19.92 -38.16
CA VAL A 183 -10.35 -18.52 -38.28
C VAL A 183 -11.59 -17.68 -37.99
N GLU A 184 -11.45 -16.59 -37.22
CA GLU A 184 -12.12 -15.33 -37.57
C GLU A 184 -11.41 -14.13 -36.94
N THR A 185 -10.72 -13.40 -37.81
CA THR A 185 -10.25 -12.04 -37.64
C THR A 185 -11.43 -11.11 -37.97
N ILE A 186 -11.80 -10.19 -37.08
CA ILE A 186 -12.66 -9.06 -37.44
C ILE A 186 -12.07 -7.78 -36.84
N GLU A 187 -11.44 -6.99 -37.71
CA GLU A 187 -11.33 -5.54 -37.57
C GLU A 187 -12.73 -4.91 -37.58
N SER A 188 -12.95 -3.91 -36.74
CA SER A 188 -13.90 -2.84 -37.06
C SER A 188 -13.48 -1.56 -36.35
N THR A 189 -13.24 -0.56 -37.18
CA THR A 189 -12.92 0.83 -36.93
C THR A 189 -14.16 1.66 -36.55
N GLU A 190 -13.85 2.81 -35.92
CA GLU A 190 -14.47 4.14 -36.13
C GLU A 190 -15.73 4.62 -35.38
N ASN A 191 -15.53 5.83 -34.84
CA ASN A 191 -16.41 7.01 -34.83
C ASN A 191 -17.54 7.16 -33.80
N ILE A 192 -17.29 8.05 -32.83
CA ILE A 192 -18.27 9.08 -32.42
C ILE A 192 -17.57 10.44 -32.29
N ASN A 193 -17.98 11.38 -33.15
CA ASN A 193 -17.73 12.83 -33.07
C ASN A 193 -18.73 13.51 -32.10
N ASN A 194 -18.30 14.60 -31.46
CA ASN A 194 -19.01 15.89 -31.16
C ASN A 194 -18.18 16.63 -30.09
N THR A 195 -17.49 17.77 -30.31
CA THR A 195 -17.82 19.11 -30.86
C THR A 195 -18.71 19.99 -29.96
N GLY A 196 -18.17 21.17 -29.59
CA GLY A 196 -18.86 22.33 -28.97
C GLY A 196 -18.09 22.86 -27.74
N ASP A 197 -17.06 23.71 -27.84
CA ASP A 197 -17.04 25.12 -28.28
C ASP A 197 -17.87 26.05 -27.36
N ALA A 198 -17.20 26.87 -26.53
CA ALA A 198 -17.39 28.33 -26.45
C ALA A 198 -16.75 28.96 -25.19
N LYS A 199 -16.02 30.04 -25.47
CA LYS A 199 -15.42 31.06 -24.59
C LYS A 199 -16.48 31.78 -23.73
N ASP A 200 -16.09 32.26 -22.54
CA ASP A 200 -16.11 33.71 -22.29
C ASP A 200 -15.29 34.14 -21.06
N ALA A 201 -14.84 35.39 -21.10
CA ALA A 201 -13.86 36.04 -20.24
C ALA A 201 -14.49 36.87 -19.11
N SER A 202 -13.74 37.04 -18.00
CA SER A 202 -13.62 38.27 -17.17
C SER A 202 -12.74 37.91 -15.95
N ASN A 203 -11.51 38.39 -15.78
CA ASN A 203 -11.02 39.74 -15.54
C ASN A 203 -11.59 40.42 -14.28
N VAL A 204 -10.88 40.32 -13.15
CA VAL A 204 -10.77 41.36 -12.12
C VAL A 204 -9.37 41.27 -11.46
N GLU A 205 -8.50 42.21 -11.80
CA GLU A 205 -7.37 42.65 -10.95
C GLU A 205 -7.93 43.38 -9.71
N THR A 206 -7.27 43.29 -8.55
CA THR A 206 -6.77 44.46 -7.80
C THR A 206 -5.84 44.02 -6.66
N ALA A 207 -4.69 44.69 -6.60
CA ALA A 207 -3.59 44.60 -5.64
C ALA A 207 -3.94 44.96 -4.19
N ASN A 208 -3.16 44.44 -3.22
CA ASN A 208 -2.25 45.23 -2.38
C ASN A 208 -1.53 44.38 -1.31
N SER A 209 -0.20 44.48 -1.28
CA SER A 209 0.66 44.30 -0.10
C SER A 209 0.56 45.56 0.81
N PRO A 210 1.03 45.64 2.07
CA PRO A 210 2.35 45.18 2.52
C PRO A 210 2.46 44.60 3.96
N ALA A 211 3.67 44.10 4.22
CA ALA A 211 4.23 43.57 5.46
C ALA A 211 3.97 44.36 6.75
N LYS A 212 3.89 43.63 7.88
CA LYS A 212 4.46 44.10 9.15
C LYS A 212 4.88 42.95 10.07
N ASP A 213 6.05 43.20 10.61
CA ASP A 213 6.93 42.50 11.52
C ASP A 213 6.36 42.44 12.97
N VAL A 214 7.04 41.66 13.83
CA VAL A 214 7.15 41.80 15.32
C VAL A 214 6.42 40.78 16.24
N SER A 215 7.29 39.97 16.87
CA SER A 215 7.36 39.48 18.27
C SER A 215 6.52 38.31 18.79
N VAL A 216 7.24 37.19 18.97
CA VAL A 216 7.53 36.46 20.23
C VAL A 216 6.84 37.00 21.50
N GLU A 217 5.99 36.17 22.11
CA GLU A 217 5.88 36.05 23.57
C GLU A 217 5.85 34.57 23.96
N VAL A 218 6.89 34.17 24.68
CA VAL A 218 7.01 32.92 25.43
C VAL A 218 6.19 33.07 26.71
N ALA A 219 5.22 32.19 26.92
CA ALA A 219 4.57 32.03 28.22
C ALA A 219 4.57 30.56 28.62
N ASN A 220 5.35 30.29 29.66
CA ASN A 220 5.38 29.07 30.45
C ASN A 220 4.01 28.72 31.02
N ASN A 221 3.68 27.42 31.08
CA ASN A 221 2.81 26.82 32.10
C ASN A 221 3.24 25.35 32.24
N GLU A 222 3.99 25.00 33.27
CA GLU A 222 3.48 24.39 34.52
C GLU A 222 2.69 23.08 34.31
N SER A 223 3.46 21.98 34.30
CA SER A 223 3.32 20.77 35.12
C SER A 223 1.94 20.19 35.51
N LEU A 224 1.77 18.92 35.11
CA LEU A 224 1.15 17.76 35.80
C LEU A 224 -0.40 17.71 35.93
N PRO A 225 -1.05 16.52 36.03
CA PRO A 225 -0.51 15.16 36.30
C PRO A 225 -1.02 14.03 35.38
N GLN A 226 -0.43 12.83 35.55
CA GLN A 226 -1.02 11.54 35.20
C GLN A 226 -2.31 11.27 36.00
N GLU A 227 -3.35 10.75 35.34
CA GLU A 227 -4.33 9.75 35.82
C GLU A 227 -5.20 9.34 34.61
N GLU A 228 -5.17 8.07 34.18
CA GLU A 228 -6.15 7.01 34.45
C GLU A 228 -7.51 7.13 33.70
N ILE A 229 -7.77 6.10 32.89
CA ILE A 229 -9.07 5.53 32.48
C ILE A 229 -9.99 6.34 31.54
N ALA A 230 -10.22 5.80 30.33
CA ALA A 230 -11.57 5.37 29.91
C ALA A 230 -11.56 4.65 28.55
N GLN A 231 -11.86 3.34 28.60
CA GLN A 231 -12.55 2.64 27.50
C GLN A 231 -13.86 3.37 27.19
N ARG A 232 -14.13 3.66 25.91
CA ARG A 232 -15.48 3.99 25.45
C ARG A 232 -15.82 3.15 24.22
N ASN A 233 -16.60 2.11 24.47
CA ASN A 233 -17.35 1.40 23.46
C ASN A 233 -18.47 2.29 22.91
N GLU A 234 -18.73 2.12 21.60
CA GLU A 234 -20.03 2.05 20.93
C GLU A 234 -21.12 3.06 21.30
N ASP A 235 -21.49 3.93 20.36
CA ASP A 235 -22.89 4.10 19.92
C ASP A 235 -22.95 5.22 18.87
N SER A 236 -23.33 4.89 17.62
CA SER A 236 -24.20 5.71 16.78
C SER A 236 -24.46 5.03 15.43
N GLY A 237 -25.51 4.20 15.40
CA GLY A 237 -26.22 3.88 14.16
C GLY A 237 -27.02 5.11 13.71
N GLY A 238 -26.60 5.73 12.60
CA GLY A 238 -27.33 6.78 11.92
C GLY A 238 -28.20 6.21 10.80
N ALA A 239 -29.52 6.31 10.96
CA ALA A 239 -30.49 5.97 9.93
C ALA A 239 -30.50 7.00 8.79
N LEU A 240 -30.56 6.51 7.54
CA LEU A 240 -30.75 7.31 6.34
C LEU A 240 -32.23 7.76 6.20
N PRO A 241 -32.51 9.01 5.80
CA PRO A 241 -33.85 9.44 5.45
C PRO A 241 -34.25 8.98 4.04
N ILE A 242 -35.47 8.46 3.93
CA ILE A 242 -36.19 8.22 2.67
C ILE A 242 -36.70 9.57 2.17
N VAL A 243 -36.40 9.93 0.92
CA VAL A 243 -37.00 11.05 0.20
C VAL A 243 -38.12 10.48 -0.67
N GLU A 244 -39.35 10.95 -0.45
CA GLU A 244 -40.52 10.78 -1.32
C GLU A 244 -40.50 11.75 -2.51
#